data_AF-A0A9E6BQ21-F1
#
_entry.id   AF-A0A9E6BQ21-F1
#
_cell.length_a   1.000
_cell.length_b   1.000
_cell.length_c   1.000
_cell.angle_alpha   90.00
_cell.angle_beta   90.00
_cell.angle_gamma   90.00
#
_symmetry.space_group_name_H-M   'P 1'
#
loop_
_entity.id
_entity.type
_entity.pdbx_description
1 polymer ?
#
loop_
_entity_poly.entity_id
_entity_poly.type
_entity_poly.pdbx_seq_one_letter_code
_entity_poly.pdbx_strand_id
1 'polypeptide(L)' 'MAEIVSIQTAEDRRDVIHRVVQSLADGGLVALPTETAYLLTAHGLQA' A
#
# COMPACT_ATOMS: atom_id res chain seq x y z
N MET A 1 10.49 -6.64 7.66
CA MET A 1 9.80 -7.80 7.04
C MET A 1 8.60 -7.24 6.32
N ALA A 2 8.38 -7.62 5.06
CA ALA A 2 7.28 -7.06 4.26
C ALA A 2 5.99 -7.85 4.49
N GLU A 3 4.87 -7.15 4.64
CA GLU A 3 3.55 -7.75 4.69
C GLU A 3 2.93 -7.76 3.28
N ILE A 4 2.37 -8.90 2.86
CA ILE A 4 1.73 -9.06 1.56
C ILE A 4 0.22 -9.13 1.77
N VAL A 5 -0.49 -8.17 1.17
CA VAL A 5 -1.95 -8.10 1.22
C VAL A 5 -2.51 -8.21 -0.19
N SER A 6 -3.35 -9.23 -0.42
CA SER A 6 -3.98 -9.46 -1.72
C SER A 6 -5.30 -8.73 -1.81
N ILE A 7 -5.41 -7.78 -2.74
CA ILE A 7 -6.67 -7.08 -3.06
C ILE A 7 -7.70 -8.05 -3.64
N GLN A 8 -7.27 -9.07 -4.39
CA GLN A 8 -8.17 -9.98 -5.09
C GLN A 8 -8.90 -10.94 -4.15
N THR A 9 -8.28 -11.27 -3.02
CA THR A 9 -8.80 -12.25 -2.05
C THR A 9 -9.28 -11.60 -0.75
N ALA A 10 -9.22 -10.27 -0.65
CA ALA A 10 -9.71 -9.55 0.52
C ALA A 10 -11.25 -9.58 0.59
N GLU A 11 -11.78 -9.81 1.78
CA GLU A 11 -13.23 -9.80 2.06
C GLU A 11 -13.82 -8.40 1.84
N ASP A 12 -13.11 -7.36 2.29
CA ASP A 12 -13.38 -5.96 1.92
C ASP A 12 -12.12 -5.32 1.29
N ARG A 13 -12.22 -4.94 0.01
CA ARG A 13 -11.12 -4.26 -0.69
C ARG A 13 -10.73 -2.93 -0.04
N ARG A 14 -11.67 -2.25 0.62
CA ARG A 14 -11.41 -0.97 1.30
C ARG A 14 -10.49 -1.16 2.49
N ASP A 15 -10.51 -2.31 3.16
CA ASP A 15 -9.58 -2.60 4.25
C ASP A 15 -8.13 -2.60 3.73
N VAL A 16 -7.89 -3.19 2.56
CA VAL A 16 -6.55 -3.17 1.94
C VAL A 16 -6.10 -1.74 1.64
N ILE A 17 -6.98 -0.90 1.12
CA ILE A 17 -6.67 0.52 0.86
C ILE A 17 -6.41 1.26 2.18
N HIS A 18 -7.22 1.04 3.22
CA HIS A 18 -7.01 1.63 4.54
C HIS A 18 -5.66 1.28 5.12
N ARG A 19 -5.26 0.01 5.03
CA ARG A 19 -3.96 -0.46 5.52
C ARG A 19 -2.78 0.14 4.75
N VAL A 20 -2.90 0.25 3.42
CA VAL A 20 -1.89 0.90 2.58
C VAL A 20 -1.73 2.38 2.96
N VAL A 21 -2.85 3.11 3.06
CA VAL A 21 -2.84 4.54 3.42
C VAL A 21 -2.32 4.74 4.85
N GLN A 22 -2.71 3.87 5.79
CA GLN A 22 -2.19 3.90 7.15
C GLN A 22 -0.67 3.72 7.18
N SER A 23 -0.14 2.71 6.47
CA SER A 23 1.30 2.49 6.38
C SER A 23 2.03 3.71 5.80
N LEU A 24 1.48 4.34 4.76
CA LEU A 24 2.03 5.57 4.20
C LEU A 24 2.01 6.74 5.21
N ALA A 25 0.89 6.95 5.90
CA ALA A 25 0.76 8.03 6.90
C ALA A 25 1.71 7.85 8.10
N ASP A 26 2.00 6.60 8.46
CA ASP A 26 2.96 6.23 9.50
C ASP A 26 4.43 6.36 9.03
N GLY A 27 4.67 6.84 7.80
CA GLY A 27 6.01 7.00 7.21
C GLY A 27 6.61 5.71 6.64
N GLY A 28 5.78 4.68 6.46
CA GLY A 28 6.17 3.41 5.86
C GLY A 28 6.35 3.46 4.34
N LEU A 29 6.89 2.36 3.81
CA LEU A 29 7.00 2.11 2.36
C LEU A 29 6.01 1.03 1.94
N VAL A 30 5.34 1.23 0.81
CA VAL A 30 4.41 0.25 0.24
C VAL A 30 4.70 -0.01 -1.23
N ALA A 31 4.57 -1.27 -1.65
CA ALA A 31 4.68 -1.65 -3.05
C ALA A 31 3.27 -1.76 -3.65
N LEU A 32 2.97 -0.97 -4.69
CA LEU A 32 1.65 -0.91 -5.30
C LEU A 32 1.70 -1.32 -6.78
N PRO A 33 0.76 -2.15 -7.26
CA PRO A 33 0.61 -2.40 -8.68
C PRO A 33 0.08 -1.16 -9.40
N THR A 34 0.58 -0.91 -10.59
CA THR A 34 0.01 0.03 -11.56
C THR A 34 -0.26 -0.70 -12.88
N GLU A 35 -0.82 0.01 -13.86
CA GLU A 35 -1.01 -0.55 -15.21
C GLU A 35 0.31 -1.00 -15.86
N THR A 36 1.45 -0.36 -15.53
CA THR A 36 2.73 -0.57 -16.20
C THR A 36 3.75 -1.35 -15.38
N ALA A 37 3.76 -1.17 -14.05
CA ALA A 37 4.74 -1.81 -13.16
C ALA A 37 4.30 -1.76 -11.69
N TYR A 38 4.98 -2.54 -10.84
CA TYR A 38 4.95 -2.31 -9.40
C TYR A 38 5.88 -1.14 -9.04
N LEU A 39 5.39 -0.23 -8.21
CA LEU A 39 6.14 0.92 -7.71
C LEU A 39 6.30 0.81 -6.20
N LEU A 40 7.50 1.12 -5.71
CA LEU A 40 7.74 1.37 -4.28
C LEU A 40 7.40 2.84 -3.99
N THR A 41 6.47 3.09 -3.09
CA THR A 41 5.96 4.42 -2.80
C THR A 41 6.12 4.78 -1.31
N ALA A 42 6.24 6.08 -1.07
CA ALA A 42 6.33 6.70 0.25
C ALA A 42 5.40 7.91 0.30
N HIS A 43 5.15 8.45 1.49
CA HIS A 43 4.33 9.64 1.65
C HIS A 43 5.08 10.90 1.20
N GLY A 44 4.73 11.45 0.03
CA GLY A 44 5.50 12.52 -0.63
C GLY A 44 5.55 13.87 0.11
N LEU A 45 4.74 14.08 1.15
CA LEU A 45 4.78 15.28 2.00
C LEU A 45 5.46 15.06 3.35
N GLN A 46 5.85 13.84 3.67
CA GLN A 46 6.66 13.53 4.86
C GLN A 46 8.12 13.42 4.37
N ALA A 47 8.90 14.46 4.63
CA ALA A 47 10.34 14.52 4.36
C ALA A 47 11.14 14.20 5.63
#